data_AF-A0A4V2NXY5-F1
#
_entry.id   AF-A0A4V2NXY5-F1
#
_cell.length_a   1.000
_cell.length_b   1.000
_cell.length_c   1.000
_cell.angle_alpha   90.00
_cell.angle_beta   90.00
_cell.angle_gamma   90.00
#
_symmetry.space_group_name_H-M   'P 1'
#
loop_
_entity.id
_entity.type
_entity.pdbx_description
1 polymer ?
#
loop_
_entity_poly.entity_id
_entity_poly.type
_entity_poly.pdbx_seq_one_letter_code
_entity_poly.pdbx_strand_id
1 'polypeptide(L)'
;MTDNESAALTRALGAEIRHWRNIRKMSRAQLAALVGISDTTMGRIEREGPVDVTNTWSIAAALRVPLADLVRRAEEAAFMNAAAERSAVNVAQLESEASDLGISVGRYGQEFGFDFNAARAGLARADFGLAARNEDREKPRLGDD
;
A
#
# COMPACT_ATOMS: atom_id res chain seq x y z
N MET A 1 8.69 -15.98 8.01
CA MET A 1 8.18 -15.01 7.04
C MET A 1 7.91 -15.78 5.76
N THR A 2 6.66 -15.86 5.35
CA THR A 2 6.27 -16.51 4.09
C THR A 2 6.70 -15.65 2.91
N ASP A 3 6.88 -16.24 1.73
CA ASP A 3 7.27 -15.49 0.51
C ASP A 3 6.28 -14.36 0.20
N ASN A 4 5.00 -14.53 0.55
CA ASN A 4 3.97 -13.52 0.34
C ASN A 4 4.12 -12.33 1.30
N GLU A 5 4.47 -12.56 2.57
CA GLU A 5 4.75 -11.49 3.54
C GLU A 5 5.98 -10.68 3.12
N SER A 6 7.02 -11.36 2.60
CA SER A 6 8.22 -10.72 2.06
C SER A 6 7.89 -9.82 0.85
N ALA A 7 7.08 -10.32 -0.08
CA ALA A 7 6.65 -9.57 -1.24
C ALA A 7 5.79 -8.34 -0.87
N ALA A 8 4.89 -8.49 0.11
CA ALA A 8 4.07 -7.40 0.62
C ALA A 8 4.91 -6.28 1.25
N LEU A 9 5.89 -6.64 2.09
CA LEU A 9 6.84 -5.69 2.68
C LEU A 9 7.65 -4.96 1.61
N THR A 10 8.15 -5.68 0.61
CA THR A 10 8.98 -5.12 -0.46
C THR A 10 8.20 -4.09 -1.29
N ARG A 11 6.94 -4.40 -1.64
CA ARG A 11 6.04 -3.43 -2.30
C ARG A 11 5.73 -2.22 -1.41
N ALA A 12 5.46 -2.45 -0.13
CA ALA A 12 5.20 -1.38 0.84
C ALA A 12 6.39 -0.41 0.94
N LEU A 13 7.61 -0.96 0.91
CA LEU A 13 8.85 -0.17 0.94
C LEU A 13 9.00 0.69 -0.32
N GLY A 14 8.71 0.14 -1.51
CA GLY A 14 8.67 0.90 -2.76
C GLY A 14 7.66 2.05 -2.74
N ALA A 15 6.47 1.80 -2.21
CA ALA A 15 5.43 2.82 -2.05
C ALA A 15 5.85 3.92 -1.06
N GLU A 16 6.53 3.56 0.04
CA GLU A 16 7.01 4.53 1.03
C GLU A 16 8.15 5.40 0.46
N ILE A 17 9.07 4.82 -0.31
CA ILE A 17 10.09 5.58 -1.06
C ILE A 17 9.44 6.64 -1.94
N ARG A 18 8.42 6.24 -2.71
CA ARG A 18 7.67 7.14 -3.58
C ARG A 18 6.96 8.24 -2.78
N HIS A 19 6.38 7.90 -1.64
CA HIS A 19 5.72 8.84 -0.76
C HIS A 19 6.69 9.93 -0.26
N TRP A 20 7.84 9.54 0.26
CA TRP A 20 8.88 10.49 0.69
C TRP A 20 9.43 11.32 -0.45
N ARG A 21 9.66 10.71 -1.63
CA ARG A 21 10.08 11.45 -2.82
C ARG A 21 9.11 12.59 -3.15
N ASN A 22 7.81 12.32 -3.11
CA ASN A 22 6.78 13.32 -3.37
C ASN A 22 6.76 14.42 -2.29
N ILE A 23 6.90 14.08 -1.01
CA ILE A 23 7.02 15.06 0.10
C ILE A 23 8.23 15.98 -0.13
N ARG A 24 9.35 15.42 -0.58
CA ARG A 24 10.58 16.17 -0.90
C ARG A 24 10.50 16.93 -2.23
N LYS A 25 9.37 16.85 -2.95
CA LYS A 25 9.15 17.47 -4.27
C LYS A 25 10.23 17.09 -5.30
N MET A 26 10.73 15.87 -5.21
CA MET A 26 11.74 15.34 -6.14
C MET A 26 11.06 14.59 -7.28
N SER A 27 11.50 14.82 -8.51
CA SER A 27 11.15 13.96 -9.63
C SER A 27 11.84 12.61 -9.47
N ARG A 28 11.27 11.59 -10.11
CA ARG A 28 11.86 10.25 -10.11
C ARG A 28 13.28 10.24 -10.69
N ALA A 29 13.48 10.96 -11.80
CA ALA A 29 14.78 11.12 -12.42
C ALA A 29 15.79 11.84 -11.52
N GLN A 30 15.36 12.84 -10.74
CA GLN A 30 16.22 13.53 -9.78
C GLN A 30 16.69 12.60 -8.66
N LEU A 31 15.77 11.82 -8.08
CA LEU A 31 16.15 10.84 -7.06
C LEU A 31 17.06 9.75 -7.63
N ALA A 32 16.76 9.25 -8.83
CA ALA A 32 17.58 8.27 -9.53
C ALA A 32 19.01 8.78 -9.77
N ALA A 33 19.15 10.03 -10.24
CA ALA A 33 20.44 10.67 -10.46
C ALA A 33 21.27 10.81 -9.17
N LEU A 34 20.65 11.15 -8.04
CA LEU A 34 21.33 11.25 -6.75
C LEU A 34 21.82 9.90 -6.21
N VAL A 35 21.09 8.84 -6.50
CA VAL A 35 21.44 7.47 -6.09
C VAL A 35 22.42 6.81 -7.08
N GLY A 36 22.57 7.38 -8.28
CA GLY A 36 23.44 6.82 -9.32
C GLY A 36 22.80 5.65 -10.08
N ILE A 37 21.47 5.63 -10.22
CA ILE A 37 20.73 4.61 -10.96
C ILE A 37 19.88 5.21 -12.08
N SER A 38 19.38 4.37 -12.99
CA SER A 38 18.49 4.84 -14.07
C SER A 38 17.08 5.20 -13.55
N ASP A 39 16.40 6.14 -14.23
CA ASP A 39 15.00 6.48 -13.92
C ASP A 39 14.06 5.27 -14.03
N THR A 40 14.33 4.37 -14.98
CA THR A 40 13.62 3.09 -15.13
C THR A 40 13.80 2.20 -13.91
N THR A 41 15.04 2.08 -13.42
CA THR A 41 15.35 1.31 -12.20
C THR A 41 14.63 1.89 -10.99
N MET A 42 14.65 3.21 -10.82
CA MET A 42 13.90 3.88 -9.75
C MET A 42 12.39 3.64 -9.89
N GLY A 43 11.86 3.66 -11.12
CA GLY A 43 10.45 3.35 -11.39
C GLY A 43 10.06 1.92 -11.03
N ARG A 44 10.96 0.95 -11.24
CA ARG A 44 10.77 -0.42 -10.78
C ARG A 44 10.80 -0.48 -9.25
N ILE A 45 11.78 0.17 -8.61
CA ILE A 45 11.88 0.21 -7.14
C ILE A 45 10.62 0.78 -6.50
N GLU A 46 10.05 1.85 -7.03
CA GLU A 46 8.82 2.45 -6.48
C GLU A 46 7.58 1.57 -6.64
N ARG A 47 7.58 0.60 -7.57
CA ARG A 47 6.44 -0.27 -7.86
C ARG A 47 6.54 -1.63 -7.19
N GLU A 48 7.72 -2.22 -7.28
CA GLU A 48 7.98 -3.61 -6.88
C GLU A 48 8.78 -3.68 -5.58
N GLY A 49 9.48 -2.60 -5.23
CA GLY A 49 10.37 -2.49 -4.08
C GLY A 49 11.86 -2.55 -4.44
N PRO A 50 12.74 -2.24 -3.49
CA PRO A 50 14.18 -2.30 -3.71
C PRO A 50 14.67 -3.74 -3.87
N VAL A 51 15.65 -3.92 -4.74
CA VAL A 51 16.22 -5.23 -5.06
C VAL A 51 17.28 -5.66 -4.04
N ASP A 52 17.88 -4.69 -3.34
CA ASP A 52 18.93 -4.92 -2.36
C ASP A 52 18.96 -3.82 -1.26
N VAL A 53 19.66 -4.14 -0.17
CA VAL A 53 19.80 -3.27 1.00
C VAL A 53 20.61 -2.01 0.67
N THR A 54 21.59 -2.11 -0.22
CA THR A 54 22.47 -1.00 -0.61
C THR A 54 21.67 0.12 -1.29
N ASN A 55 20.81 -0.24 -2.25
CA ASN A 55 19.90 0.68 -2.92
C ASN A 55 18.94 1.32 -1.92
N THR A 56 18.40 0.54 -0.99
CA THR A 56 17.50 1.06 0.05
C THR A 56 18.21 2.10 0.93
N TRP A 57 19.45 1.83 1.35
CA TRP A 57 20.25 2.74 2.16
C TRP A 57 20.60 4.03 1.42
N SER A 58 21.05 3.91 0.16
CA SER A 58 21.36 5.07 -0.70
C SER A 58 20.13 5.94 -0.96
N ILE A 59 18.96 5.33 -1.18
CA ILE A 59 17.69 6.05 -1.37
C ILE A 59 17.30 6.77 -0.08
N ALA A 60 17.37 6.12 1.08
CA ALA A 60 17.06 6.73 2.37
C ALA A 60 17.96 7.95 2.63
N ALA A 61 19.26 7.83 2.35
CA ALA A 61 20.23 8.92 2.44
C ALA A 61 19.87 10.08 1.49
N ALA A 62 19.56 9.79 0.22
CA ALA A 62 19.17 10.80 -0.77
C ALA A 62 17.87 11.53 -0.40
N LEU A 63 16.91 10.82 0.20
CA LEU A 63 15.65 11.38 0.71
C LEU A 63 15.81 12.12 2.05
N ARG A 64 16.97 12.01 2.70
CA ARG A 64 17.25 12.52 4.04
C ARG A 64 16.24 12.00 5.06
N VAL A 65 16.01 10.69 5.06
CA VAL A 65 15.12 9.99 5.99
C VAL A 65 15.92 8.88 6.67
N PRO A 66 15.82 8.71 8.00
CA PRO A 66 16.43 7.57 8.66
C PRO A 66 15.91 6.26 8.06
N LEU A 67 16.81 5.32 7.73
CA LEU A 67 16.41 4.03 7.16
C LEU A 67 15.36 3.32 8.04
N ALA A 68 15.52 3.39 9.36
CA ALA A 68 14.60 2.80 10.33
C ALA A 68 13.17 3.34 10.18
N ASP A 69 13.00 4.64 9.92
CA ASP A 69 11.66 5.23 9.72
C ASP A 69 11.02 4.76 8.41
N LEU A 70 11.82 4.63 7.36
CA LEU A 70 11.37 4.12 6.07
C LEU A 70 10.88 2.67 6.19
N VAL A 71 11.66 1.82 6.85
CA VAL A 71 11.34 0.40 7.06
C VAL A 71 10.14 0.24 8.00
N ARG A 72 10.13 0.93 9.15
CA ARG A 72 9.02 0.83 10.12
C ARG A 72 7.67 1.19 9.48
N ARG A 73 7.62 2.26 8.69
CA ARG A 73 6.38 2.66 8.00
C ARG A 73 5.96 1.66 6.93
N ALA A 74 6.93 1.06 6.23
CA ALA A 74 6.65 0.00 5.27
C ALA A 74 6.10 -1.26 5.96
N GLU A 75 6.65 -1.64 7.12
CA GLU A 75 6.15 -2.76 7.94
C GLU A 75 4.73 -2.50 8.44
N GLU A 76 4.46 -1.29 8.97
CA GLU A 76 3.12 -0.88 9.39
C GLU A 76 2.12 -0.97 8.23
N ALA A 77 2.49 -0.47 7.05
CA ALA A 77 1.64 -0.55 5.86
C ALA A 77 1.41 -2.00 5.40
N ALA A 78 2.45 -2.83 5.38
CA ALA A 78 2.35 -4.23 4.99
C ALA A 78 1.46 -5.02 5.98
N PHE A 79 1.58 -4.75 7.27
CA PHE A 79 0.74 -5.37 8.30
C PHE A 79 -0.73 -4.98 8.15
N MET A 80 -1.02 -3.70 7.92
CA MET A 80 -2.40 -3.23 7.75
C MET A 80 -3.04 -3.81 6.48
N ASN A 81 -2.29 -3.94 5.39
CA ASN A 81 -2.77 -4.58 4.17
C ASN A 81 -3.04 -6.08 4.37
N ALA A 82 -2.14 -6.79 5.05
CA ALA A 82 -2.35 -8.21 5.37
C ALA A 82 -3.57 -8.41 6.29
N ALA A 83 -3.80 -7.50 7.25
CA ALA A 83 -4.98 -7.53 8.10
C ALA A 83 -6.27 -7.27 7.31
N ALA A 84 -6.23 -6.33 6.35
CA ALA A 84 -7.37 -6.05 5.46
C ALA A 84 -7.69 -7.24 4.55
N GLU A 85 -6.67 -7.86 3.93
CA GLU A 85 -6.84 -9.05 3.09
C GLU A 85 -7.45 -10.22 3.88
N ARG A 86 -6.93 -10.51 5.08
CA ARG A 86 -7.50 -11.55 5.95
C ARG A 86 -8.96 -11.25 6.32
N SER A 87 -9.26 -9.98 6.60
CA SER A 87 -10.62 -9.55 6.89
C SER A 87 -11.55 -9.73 5.69
N ALA A 88 -11.08 -9.41 4.47
CA ALA A 88 -11.84 -9.61 3.23
C ALA A 88 -12.14 -11.09 2.98
N VAL A 89 -11.17 -11.97 3.19
CA VAL A 89 -11.35 -13.43 3.05
C VAL A 89 -12.38 -13.94 4.05
N ASN A 90 -12.31 -13.50 5.30
CA ASN A 90 -13.30 -13.87 6.32
C ASN A 90 -14.72 -13.38 5.93
N VAL A 91 -14.84 -12.17 5.39
CA VAL A 91 -16.13 -11.65 4.90
C VAL A 91 -16.66 -12.49 3.74
N ALA A 92 -15.84 -12.80 2.73
CA ALA A 92 -16.25 -13.60 1.59
C ALA A 92 -16.70 -15.02 1.99
N GLN A 93 -15.99 -15.65 2.94
CA GLN A 93 -16.40 -16.95 3.48
C GLN A 93 -17.76 -16.87 4.18
N LEU A 94 -17.96 -15.86 5.02
CA LEU A 94 -19.23 -15.64 5.72
C LEU A 94 -20.39 -15.33 4.75
N GLU A 95 -20.13 -14.60 3.66
CA GLU A 95 -21.12 -14.37 2.60
C GLU A 95 -21.50 -15.69 1.89
N SER A 96 -20.53 -16.58 1.66
CA SER A 96 -20.79 -17.92 1.09
C SER A 96 -21.61 -18.80 2.04
N GLU A 97 -21.24 -18.87 3.32
CA GLU A 97 -21.97 -19.66 4.32
C GLU A 97 -23.41 -19.18 4.51
N ALA A 98 -23.62 -17.85 4.54
CA ALA A 98 -24.95 -17.27 4.61
C ALA A 98 -25.80 -17.65 3.39
N SER A 99 -25.21 -17.64 2.19
CA SER A 99 -25.85 -18.08 0.95
C SER A 99 -26.26 -19.55 1.01
N ASP A 100 -25.38 -20.44 1.48
CA ASP A 100 -25.65 -21.88 1.59
C ASP A 100 -26.78 -22.19 2.57
N LEU A 101 -26.92 -21.38 3.62
CA LEU A 101 -28.02 -21.48 4.58
C LEU A 101 -29.33 -20.84 4.09
N GLY A 102 -29.32 -20.17 2.92
CA GLY A 102 -30.47 -19.43 2.40
C GLY A 102 -30.82 -18.20 3.24
N ILE A 103 -29.86 -17.65 3.98
CA ILE A 103 -30.05 -16.52 4.90
C ILE A 103 -29.27 -15.31 4.36
N SER A 104 -29.85 -14.11 4.44
CA SER A 104 -29.11 -12.89 4.09
C SER A 104 -27.94 -12.66 5.07
N VAL A 105 -26.80 -12.18 4.57
CA VAL A 105 -25.61 -11.81 5.35
C VAL A 105 -25.94 -10.87 6.52
N GLY A 106 -26.88 -9.94 6.33
CA GLY A 106 -27.34 -9.05 7.40
C GLY A 106 -28.09 -9.76 8.53
N ARG A 107 -28.86 -10.81 8.21
CA ARG A 107 -29.56 -11.64 9.21
C ARG A 107 -28.60 -12.59 9.92
N TYR A 108 -27.65 -13.18 9.21
CA TYR A 108 -26.55 -13.94 9.80
C TYR A 108 -25.75 -13.07 10.78
N GLY A 109 -25.42 -11.84 10.40
CA GLY A 109 -24.77 -10.87 11.27
C GLY A 109 -25.56 -10.55 12.55
N GLN A 110 -26.88 -10.40 12.47
CA GLN A 110 -27.69 -10.18 13.67
C GLN A 110 -27.82 -11.41 14.57
N GLU A 111 -27.90 -12.63 14.01
CA GLU A 111 -28.01 -13.86 14.80
C GLU A 111 -26.72 -14.20 15.56
N PHE A 112 -25.55 -13.85 14.99
CA PHE A 112 -24.24 -14.18 15.57
C PHE A 112 -23.46 -12.96 16.11
N GLY A 113 -24.07 -11.77 16.14
CA GLY A 113 -23.48 -10.56 16.72
C GLY A 113 -22.34 -9.93 15.89
N PHE A 114 -22.37 -10.12 14.57
CA PHE A 114 -21.37 -9.60 13.63
C PHE A 114 -21.92 -8.45 12.79
N ASP A 115 -21.30 -7.27 12.86
CA ASP A 115 -21.69 -6.11 12.03
C ASP A 115 -20.92 -6.10 10.70
N PHE A 116 -21.51 -6.73 9.69
CA PHE A 116 -20.94 -6.78 8.34
C PHE A 116 -20.88 -5.42 7.66
N ASN A 117 -21.77 -4.47 7.99
CA ASN A 117 -21.72 -3.13 7.40
C ASN A 117 -20.51 -2.34 7.93
N ALA A 118 -20.21 -2.47 9.22
CA ALA A 118 -19.00 -1.90 9.80
C ALA A 118 -17.73 -2.53 9.21
N ALA A 119 -17.70 -3.85 9.01
CA ALA A 119 -16.59 -4.55 8.37
C ALA A 119 -16.37 -4.08 6.91
N ARG A 120 -17.45 -3.97 6.12
CA ARG A 120 -17.41 -3.46 4.74
C ARG A 120 -16.95 -2.01 4.69
N ALA A 121 -17.42 -1.17 5.62
CA ALA A 121 -17.00 0.23 5.70
C ALA A 121 -15.52 0.38 6.08
N GLY A 122 -14.98 -0.52 6.93
CA GLY A 122 -13.56 -0.60 7.24
C GLY A 122 -12.71 -0.97 6.03
N LEU A 123 -13.13 -1.98 5.26
CA LEU A 123 -12.52 -2.38 4.00
C LEU A 123 -12.55 -1.26 2.95
N ALA A 124 -13.70 -0.62 2.76
CA ALA A 124 -13.84 0.50 1.83
C ALA A 124 -12.99 1.72 2.22
N ARG A 125 -12.76 1.96 3.52
CA ARG A 125 -11.84 3.03 3.98
C ARG A 125 -10.38 2.68 3.75
N ALA A 126 -9.98 1.41 3.87
CA ALA A 126 -8.64 0.96 3.51
C ALA A 126 -8.38 1.15 2.00
N ASP A 127 -9.37 0.84 1.16
CA ASP A 127 -9.33 1.08 -0.29
C ASP A 127 -9.34 2.59 -0.62
N PHE A 128 -10.15 3.41 0.06
CA PHE A 128 -10.17 4.86 -0.14
C PHE A 128 -8.87 5.56 0.29
N GLY A 129 -8.19 5.08 1.34
CA GLY A 129 -6.86 5.55 1.70
C GLY A 129 -5.81 5.28 0.61
N LEU A 130 -6.02 4.22 -0.18
CA LEU A 130 -5.24 3.89 -1.38
C LEU A 130 -5.63 4.76 -2.59
N ALA A 131 -6.94 5.02 -2.79
CA ALA A 131 -7.48 5.81 -3.89
C ALA A 131 -7.20 7.31 -3.76
N ALA A 132 -7.32 7.88 -2.55
CA ALA A 132 -7.00 9.29 -2.29
C ALA A 132 -5.52 9.62 -2.51
N ARG A 133 -4.61 8.63 -2.45
CA ARG A 133 -3.20 8.77 -2.86
C ARG A 133 -3.01 8.70 -4.39
N ASN A 134 -4.00 8.21 -5.14
CA ASN A 134 -3.97 8.11 -6.59
C ASN A 134 -4.68 9.28 -7.30
N GLU A 135 -5.68 9.92 -6.68
CA GLU A 135 -6.40 11.07 -7.29
C GLU A 135 -5.55 12.34 -7.44
N ASP A 136 -4.46 12.50 -6.68
CA ASP A 136 -3.47 13.56 -6.89
C ASP A 136 -2.67 13.43 -8.22
N ARG A 137 -2.91 12.37 -9.00
CA ARG A 137 -2.25 12.12 -10.30
C ARG A 137 -3.00 12.67 -11.53
N GLU A 138 -4.25 13.13 -11.39
CA GLU A 138 -5.09 13.51 -12.54
C GLU A 138 -5.42 15.01 -12.63
N LYS A 139 -4.57 15.91 -12.12
CA LYS A 139 -4.66 17.32 -12.52
C LYS A 139 -4.00 17.51 -13.89
N PRO A 140 -4.75 17.81 -14.97
CA PRO A 140 -4.15 18.14 -16.25
C PRO A 140 -3.31 19.40 -16.08
N ARG A 141 -2.06 19.33 -16.54
CA ARG A 141 -1.23 20.53 -16.71
C ARG A 141 -1.90 21.37 -17.79
N LEU A 142 -2.62 22.41 -17.35
CA LEU A 142 -2.97 23.53 -18.22
C LEU A 142 -1.66 24.03 -18.83
N GLY A 143 -1.59 23.96 -20.16
CA GLY A 143 -0.48 24.51 -20.91
C GLY A 143 -0.50 26.02 -20.77
N ASP A 144 0.65 26.57 -20.42
CA ASP A 144 0.90 28.00 -20.53
C ASP A 144 1.26 28.31 -21.99
N ASP A 145 0.50 29.25 -22.56
CA ASP A 145 0.78 29.95 -23.83
C ASP A 145 2.05 30.81 -23.74
#